data_AF-A0A914K5T7-F1
#
_entry.id   AF-A0A914K5T7-F1
#
_cell.length_a   1.000
_cell.length_b   1.000
_cell.length_c   1.000
_cell.angle_alpha   90.00
_cell.angle_beta   90.00
_cell.angle_gamma   90.00
#
_symmetry.space_group_name_H-M   'P 1'
#
loop_
_entity.id
_entity.type
_entity.pdbx_description
1 polymer ?
#
loop_
_entity_poly.entity_id
_entity_poly.type
_entity_poly.pdbx_seq_one_letter_code
_entity_poly.pdbx_strand_id
1 'polypeptide(L)'
;MGAFAQLKLLLWKNILTQIRSAKFTALEFILPLVLIVSSFGALIGLKNKYEKDYADIYYSSWPVTGSGYDLIIDPGNGGTILDLETIYTGKNGDCDFLSIKFENQSIIVGIDFYYAPSTP
;
A
#
# COMPACT_ATOMS: atom_id res chain seq x y z
N MET A 1 -2.26 46.65 23.37
CA MET A 1 -0.99 46.11 22.83
C MET A 1 -0.08 45.43 23.88
N GLY A 2 -0.51 45.22 25.14
CA GLY A 2 0.35 44.62 26.18
C GLY A 2 0.37 43.08 26.25
N ALA A 3 -0.67 42.40 25.72
CA ALA A 3 -0.82 40.96 25.84
C ALA A 3 0.28 40.16 25.11
N PHE A 4 0.75 40.66 23.97
CA PHE A 4 1.81 40.01 23.19
C PHE A 4 3.18 40.07 23.91
N ALA A 5 3.46 41.19 24.58
CA ALA A 5 4.66 41.34 25.40
C ALA A 5 4.62 40.43 26.63
N GLN A 6 3.46 40.28 27.25
CA GLN A 6 3.23 39.32 28.34
C GLN A 6 3.39 37.88 27.89
N LEU A 7 2.83 37.49 26.74
CA LEU A 7 2.98 36.16 26.16
C LEU A 7 4.46 35.84 25.87
N LYS A 8 5.22 36.79 25.31
CA LYS A 8 6.66 36.63 25.08
C LYS A 8 7.43 36.38 26.38
N LEU A 9 7.13 37.14 27.44
CA LEU A 9 7.77 36.97 28.74
C LEU A 9 7.41 35.61 29.38
N LEU A 10 6.16 35.15 29.21
CA LEU A 10 5.71 33.85 29.69
C LEU A 10 6.41 32.70 28.96
N LEU A 11 6.52 32.77 27.63
CA LEU A 11 7.28 31.79 26.85
C LEU A 11 8.75 31.77 27.26
N TRP A 12 9.36 32.95 27.41
CA TRP A 12 10.76 33.05 27.80
C TRP A 12 11.03 32.47 29.20
N LYS A 13 10.13 32.75 30.15
CA LYS A 13 10.18 32.15 31.48
C LYS A 13 10.05 30.63 31.41
N ASN A 14 9.15 30.12 30.58
CA ASN A 14 8.91 28.68 30.44
C ASN A 14 10.13 27.97 29.83
N ILE A 15 10.71 28.54 28.78
CA ILE A 15 11.95 28.05 28.15
C ILE A 15 13.11 28.02 29.15
N LEU A 16 13.33 29.10 29.91
CA LEU A 16 14.40 29.13 30.92
C LEU A 16 14.17 28.12 32.06
N THR A 17 12.90 27.88 32.43
CA THR A 17 12.55 26.89 33.46
C THR A 17 12.78 25.47 32.95
N GLN A 18 12.45 25.21 31.68
CA GLN A 18 12.69 23.93 31.02
C GLN A 18 14.21 23.66 30.89
N ILE A 19 15.01 24.65 30.49
CA ILE A 19 16.49 24.55 30.45
C ILE A 19 17.09 24.24 31.82
N ARG A 20 16.53 24.81 32.91
CA ARG A 20 17.00 24.53 34.28
C ARG A 20 16.68 23.08 34.71
N SER A 21 15.64 22.47 34.14
CA SER A 21 15.34 21.05 34.30
C SER A 21 16.04 20.19 33.24
N ALA A 22 17.36 20.39 33.09
CA ALA A 22 18.16 19.79 32.02
C ALA A 22 18.01 18.27 31.90
N LYS A 23 17.82 17.55 33.03
CA LYS A 23 17.63 16.09 33.04
C LYS A 23 16.29 15.68 32.41
N PHE A 24 15.21 16.42 32.68
CA PHE A 24 13.89 16.13 32.13
C PHE A 24 13.85 16.43 30.63
N THR A 25 14.39 17.58 30.21
CA THR A 25 14.48 17.95 28.79
C THR A 25 15.37 17.00 28.00
N ALA A 26 16.47 16.51 28.58
CA ALA A 26 17.31 15.51 27.94
C ALA A 26 16.55 14.19 27.72
N LEU A 27 15.81 13.71 28.72
CA LEU A 27 14.99 12.49 28.58
C LEU A 27 13.88 12.66 27.54
N GLU A 28 13.19 13.80 27.55
CA GLU A 28 12.14 14.15 26.58
C GLU A 28 12.65 14.12 25.13
N PHE A 29 13.92 14.48 24.91
CA PHE A 29 14.52 14.46 23.58
C PHE A 29 15.17 13.11 23.21
N ILE A 30 15.87 12.47 24.16
CA ILE A 30 16.62 11.23 23.90
C ILE A 30 15.68 10.05 23.68
N LEU A 31 14.60 9.95 24.47
CA LEU A 31 13.67 8.82 24.40
C LEU A 31 13.01 8.66 23.02
N PRO A 32 12.41 9.71 22.40
CA PRO A 32 11.87 9.58 21.05
C PRO A 32 12.96 9.31 20.02
N LEU A 33 14.17 9.87 20.19
CA LEU A 33 15.29 9.64 19.28
C LEU A 33 15.72 8.16 19.30
N VAL A 34 15.81 7.56 20.49
CA VAL A 34 16.10 6.13 20.66
C VAL A 34 15.01 5.26 20.04
N LEU A 35 13.72 5.60 20.23
CA LEU A 35 12.61 4.86 19.63
C LEU A 35 12.64 4.90 18.10
N ILE A 36 12.92 6.07 17.51
CA ILE A 36 13.03 6.26 16.07
C ILE A 36 14.22 5.45 15.54
N VAL A 37 15.41 5.64 16.13
CA VAL A 37 16.63 4.93 15.70
C VAL A 37 16.50 3.43 15.89
N SER A 38 15.86 2.96 16.96
CA SER A 38 15.62 1.53 17.17
C SER A 38 14.67 0.98 16.11
N SER A 39 13.57 1.67 15.80
CA SER A 39 12.59 1.21 14.81
C SER A 39 13.20 1.17 13.40
N PHE A 40 13.81 2.28 12.97
CA PHE A 40 14.46 2.34 11.65
C PHE A 40 15.70 1.46 11.57
N GLY A 41 16.49 1.39 12.64
CA GLY A 41 17.65 0.52 12.74
C GLY A 41 17.26 -0.95 12.65
N ALA A 42 16.15 -1.35 13.27
CA ALA A 42 15.59 -2.70 13.13
C ALA A 42 15.11 -2.97 11.71
N LEU A 43 14.40 -2.03 11.07
CA LEU A 43 13.98 -2.17 9.67
C LEU A 43 15.18 -2.37 8.73
N ILE A 44 16.22 -1.55 8.88
CA ILE A 44 17.43 -1.64 8.05
C ILE A 44 18.22 -2.93 8.37
N GLY A 45 18.40 -3.25 9.65
CA GLY A 45 19.18 -4.42 10.08
C GLY A 45 18.51 -5.74 9.75
N LEU A 46 17.18 -5.79 9.75
CA LEU A 46 16.40 -6.98 9.44
C LEU A 46 15.95 -7.03 7.97
N LYS A 47 16.29 -6.01 7.17
CA LYS A 47 15.96 -5.93 5.74
C LYS A 47 16.27 -7.22 5.00
N ASN A 48 17.51 -7.69 5.06
CA ASN A 48 17.96 -8.87 4.32
C ASN A 48 17.26 -10.18 4.76
N LYS A 49 16.62 -10.18 5.95
CA LYS A 49 15.89 -11.34 6.46
C LYS A 49 14.44 -11.37 5.97
N TYR A 50 13.76 -10.21 5.97
CA TYR A 50 12.31 -10.12 5.72
C TYR A 50 11.94 -9.52 4.36
N GLU A 51 12.74 -8.60 3.84
CA GLU A 51 12.55 -8.01 2.50
C GLU A 51 13.35 -8.84 1.50
N LYS A 52 12.76 -9.98 1.10
CA LYS A 52 13.33 -10.89 0.11
C LYS A 52 12.46 -10.88 -1.12
N ASP A 53 13.08 -10.62 -2.26
CA ASP A 53 12.49 -10.88 -3.55
C ASP A 53 12.58 -12.38 -3.83
N TYR A 54 11.46 -12.95 -4.21
CA TYR A 54 11.36 -14.34 -4.61
C TYR A 54 10.82 -14.37 -6.04
N ALA A 55 11.43 -15.18 -6.89
CA ALA A 55 10.90 -15.39 -8.22
C ALA A 55 9.60 -16.20 -8.14
N ASP A 56 8.57 -15.78 -8.88
CA ASP A 56 7.23 -16.39 -8.89
C ASP A 56 7.25 -17.89 -9.18
N ILE A 57 8.28 -18.37 -9.90
CA ILE A 57 8.49 -19.79 -10.22
C ILE A 57 8.63 -20.70 -8.99
N TYR A 58 8.97 -20.15 -7.82
CA TYR A 58 9.19 -20.93 -6.60
C TYR A 58 7.92 -21.10 -5.75
N TYR A 59 6.87 -20.34 -6.05
CA TYR A 59 5.59 -20.45 -5.34
C TYR A 59 4.62 -21.29 -6.16
N SER A 60 3.87 -22.14 -5.47
CA SER A 60 2.73 -22.80 -6.09
C SER A 60 1.72 -21.74 -6.52
N SER A 61 1.35 -21.76 -7.80
CA SER A 61 0.22 -20.99 -8.29
C SER A 61 -0.99 -21.22 -7.40
N TRP A 62 -1.69 -20.15 -7.01
CA TRP A 62 -2.98 -20.30 -6.35
C TRP A 62 -3.88 -21.15 -7.25
N PRO A 63 -4.62 -22.14 -6.71
CA PRO A 63 -5.57 -22.89 -7.51
C PRO A 63 -6.69 -21.93 -7.92
N VAL A 64 -6.57 -21.35 -9.11
CA VAL A 64 -7.66 -20.61 -9.73
C VAL A 64 -8.62 -21.68 -10.27
N THR A 65 -9.66 -21.95 -9.49
CA THR A 65 -10.74 -22.84 -9.91
C THR A 65 -11.77 -22.00 -10.64
N GLY A 66 -11.93 -22.25 -11.94
CA GLY A 66 -12.88 -21.53 -12.76
C GLY A 66 -12.63 -21.82 -14.24
N SER A 67 -13.66 -21.62 -15.04
CA SER A 67 -13.56 -21.69 -16.49
C SER A 67 -13.48 -20.30 -17.08
N GLY A 68 -12.85 -20.12 -18.24
CA GLY A 68 -12.90 -18.84 -18.96
C GLY A 68 -14.33 -18.38 -19.26
N TYR A 69 -15.28 -19.32 -19.31
CA TYR A 69 -16.71 -19.05 -19.43
C TYR A 69 -17.28 -18.27 -18.23
N ASP A 70 -16.68 -18.38 -17.04
CA ASP A 70 -17.12 -17.67 -15.84
C ASP A 70 -16.92 -16.15 -15.96
N LEU A 71 -16.04 -15.71 -16.89
CA LEU A 71 -15.81 -14.29 -17.16
C LEU A 71 -16.95 -13.63 -17.95
N ILE A 72 -17.76 -14.44 -18.66
CA ILE A 72 -18.77 -13.99 -19.62
C ILE A 72 -20.18 -14.40 -19.18
N ILE A 73 -20.31 -15.32 -18.23
CA ILE A 73 -21.62 -15.77 -17.73
C ILE A 73 -22.14 -14.83 -16.64
N ASP A 74 -23.40 -14.41 -16.76
CA ASP A 74 -24.06 -13.60 -15.73
C ASP A 74 -24.48 -14.53 -14.57
N PRO A 75 -24.00 -14.30 -13.33
CA PRO A 75 -24.42 -15.07 -12.16
C PRO A 75 -25.86 -14.77 -11.71
N GLY A 76 -26.64 -14.00 -12.49
CA GLY A 76 -28.04 -13.68 -12.23
C GLY A 76 -28.25 -12.29 -11.62
N ASN A 77 -27.22 -11.43 -11.65
CA ASN A 77 -27.24 -10.08 -11.09
C ASN A 77 -27.20 -8.98 -12.17
N GLY A 78 -27.36 -9.34 -13.45
CA GLY A 78 -27.43 -8.40 -14.56
C GLY A 78 -26.06 -7.88 -14.99
N GLY A 79 -24.99 -8.63 -14.75
CA GLY A 79 -23.64 -8.19 -15.05
C GLY A 79 -22.66 -9.35 -15.18
N THR A 80 -21.72 -9.19 -16.12
CA THR A 80 -20.63 -10.13 -16.40
C THR A 80 -19.30 -9.42 -16.11
N ILE A 81 -18.23 -10.18 -15.86
CA ILE A 81 -16.91 -9.58 -15.55
C ILE A 81 -16.33 -8.89 -16.80
N LEU A 82 -16.53 -9.50 -17.96
CA LEU A 82 -16.23 -8.91 -19.26
C LEU A 82 -17.50 -8.33 -19.87
N ASP A 83 -17.46 -7.06 -20.24
CA ASP A 83 -18.59 -6.45 -20.94
C ASP A 83 -18.78 -7.10 -22.33
N LEU A 84 -19.91 -7.78 -22.48
CA LEU A 84 -20.35 -8.42 -23.71
C LEU A 84 -20.57 -7.43 -24.85
N GLU A 85 -20.92 -6.17 -24.55
CA GLU A 85 -21.10 -5.13 -25.55
C GLU A 85 -19.75 -4.75 -26.18
N THR A 86 -18.70 -4.61 -25.36
CA THR A 86 -17.31 -4.38 -25.80
C THR A 86 -16.83 -5.52 -26.71
N ILE A 87 -17.14 -6.76 -26.36
CA ILE A 87 -16.80 -7.95 -27.15
C ILE A 87 -17.56 -7.98 -28.50
N TYR A 88 -18.86 -7.67 -28.49
CA TYR A 88 -19.70 -7.75 -29.69
C TYR A 88 -19.45 -6.58 -30.66
N THR A 89 -19.19 -5.39 -30.13
CA THR A 89 -18.97 -4.17 -30.93
C THR A 89 -17.51 -4.00 -31.36
N GLY A 90 -16.58 -4.71 -30.74
CA GLY A 90 -15.14 -4.60 -31.02
C GLY A 90 -14.56 -3.23 -30.66
N LYS A 91 -15.24 -2.46 -29.81
CA LYS A 91 -14.81 -1.15 -29.31
C LYS A 91 -14.56 -1.26 -27.82
N ASN A 92 -13.47 -0.68 -27.35
CA ASN A 92 -13.20 -0.58 -25.92
C ASN A 92 -14.26 0.31 -25.26
N GLY A 93 -14.77 -0.13 -24.11
CA GLY A 93 -15.68 0.64 -23.30
C GLY A 93 -14.94 1.71 -22.51
N ASP A 94 -15.65 2.75 -22.08
CA ASP A 94 -15.05 3.81 -21.26
C ASP A 94 -14.72 3.34 -19.81
N CYS A 95 -15.28 2.21 -19.38
CA CYS A 95 -15.19 1.68 -18.01
C CYS A 95 -14.94 0.15 -17.96
N ASP A 96 -14.01 -0.36 -18.78
CA ASP A 96 -13.67 -1.78 -18.77
C ASP A 96 -12.83 -2.16 -17.52
N PHE A 97 -13.28 -3.17 -16.76
CA PHE A 97 -12.57 -3.66 -15.57
C PHE A 97 -11.28 -4.44 -15.92
N LEU A 98 -11.29 -5.17 -17.03
CA LEU A 98 -10.13 -5.91 -17.55
C LEU A 98 -9.69 -5.32 -18.90
N SER A 99 -8.38 -5.31 -19.16
CA SER A 99 -7.85 -4.88 -20.45
C SER A 99 -8.13 -5.94 -21.51
N ILE A 100 -8.87 -5.57 -22.56
CA ILE A 100 -9.22 -6.45 -23.67
C ILE A 100 -8.44 -6.00 -24.92
N LYS A 101 -7.82 -6.95 -25.62
CA LYS A 101 -7.18 -6.74 -26.93
C LYS A 101 -7.77 -7.71 -27.95
N PHE A 102 -8.10 -7.19 -29.12
CA PHE A 102 -8.62 -7.97 -30.24
C PHE A 102 -7.48 -8.25 -31.24
N GLU A 103 -7.11 -9.51 -31.45
CA GLU A 103 -6.10 -9.92 -32.43
C GLU A 103 -6.65 -11.00 -33.35
N ASN A 104 -6.82 -10.70 -34.65
CA ASN A 104 -7.04 -11.70 -35.72
C ASN A 104 -7.94 -12.90 -35.37
N GLN A 105 -9.07 -12.65 -34.70
CA GLN A 105 -10.10 -13.62 -34.23
C GLN A 105 -9.93 -14.19 -32.82
N SER A 106 -8.91 -13.79 -32.06
CA SER A 106 -8.79 -14.07 -30.64
C SER A 106 -9.02 -12.80 -29.80
N ILE A 107 -9.53 -13.01 -28.60
CA ILE A 107 -9.69 -11.98 -27.58
C ILE A 107 -8.67 -12.29 -26.50
N ILE A 108 -7.71 -11.38 -26.31
CA ILE A 108 -6.71 -11.48 -25.26
C ILE A 108 -7.18 -10.63 -24.09
N VAL A 109 -7.39 -11.28 -22.95
CA VAL A 109 -7.75 -10.61 -21.71
C VAL A 109 -6.51 -10.51 -20.84
N GLY A 110 -6.11 -9.29 -20.48
CA GLY A 110 -4.96 -9.03 -19.61
C GLY A 110 -5.31 -9.35 -18.15
N ILE A 111 -5.04 -10.59 -17.73
CA ILE A 111 -5.20 -11.04 -16.35
C ILE A 111 -3.80 -11.37 -15.81
N ASP A 112 -3.40 -10.62 -14.79
CA ASP A 112 -2.19 -10.90 -14.02
C ASP A 112 -2.58 -11.50 -12.67
N PHE A 113 -2.12 -12.72 -12.39
CA PHE A 113 -2.31 -13.36 -11.10
C PHE A 113 -1.16 -13.00 -10.18
N TYR A 114 -1.48 -12.39 -9.02
CA TYR A 114 -0.50 -12.16 -7.97
C TYR A 114 -0.40 -13.40 -7.07
N TYR A 115 0.83 -13.87 -6.85
CA TYR A 115 1.11 -15.04 -6.03
C TYR A 115 1.21 -14.65 -4.55
N ALA A 116 0.56 -15.40 -3.66
CA ALA A 116 0.77 -15.27 -2.23
C ALA A 116 1.95 -16.16 -1.80
N PRO A 117 2.87 -15.67 -0.94
CA PRO A 117 3.94 -16.51 -0.43
C PRO A 117 3.36 -17.67 0.39
N SER A 118 3.70 -18.89 0.01
CA SER A 118 3.49 -20.06 0.88
C SER A 118 4.47 -19.93 2.04
N THR A 119 3.96 -19.57 3.23
CA THR A 119 4.76 -19.67 4.45
C THR A 119 4.91 -21.15 4.80
N PRO A 120 6.13 -21.67 5.00
CA PRO A 120 6.36 -23.02 5.49
C PRO A 120 5.82 -23.24 6.91
#